data_AF-A0A1M5NTF5-F1
#
_entry.id   AF-A0A1M5NTF5-F1
#
_cell.length_a   1.000
_cell.length_b   1.000
_cell.length_c   1.000
_cell.angle_alpha   90.00
_cell.angle_beta   90.00
_cell.angle_gamma   90.00
#
_symmetry.space_group_name_H-M   'P 1'
#
loop_
_entity.id
_entity.type
_entity.pdbx_description
1 polymer ?
#
loop_
_entity_poly.entity_id
_entity_poly.type
_entity_poly.pdbx_seq_one_letter_code
_entity_poly.pdbx_strand_id
1 'polypeptide(L)' 'MKCTRCEDSAWVCEAHPDRPWEGPNACPCGAPGAPCPDCNVTKEGEVPRMPEGFRIEVDKDGWRH' A
#
# COMPACT_ATOMS: atom_id res chain seq x y z
N MET A 1 -15.10 10.51 2.27
CA MET A 1 -15.12 10.48 0.80
C MET A 1 -14.29 9.29 0.37
N LYS A 2 -14.79 8.48 -0.56
CA LYS A 2 -14.03 7.32 -1.07
C LYS A 2 -12.94 7.80 -2.03
N CYS A 3 -11.71 7.32 -1.90
CA CYS A 3 -10.65 7.61 -2.86
C CYS A 3 -10.88 6.77 -4.12
N THR A 4 -11.23 7.42 -5.24
CA THR A 4 -11.53 6.73 -6.50
C THR A 4 -10.28 6.10 -7.14
N ARG A 5 -9.10 6.63 -6.83
CA ARG A 5 -7.83 6.18 -7.41
C ARG A 5 -7.36 4.84 -6.88
N CYS A 6 -7.53 4.61 -5.58
CA CYS A 6 -7.15 3.36 -4.91
C CYS A 6 -8.35 2.53 -4.45
N GLU A 7 -9.58 2.97 -4.71
CA GLU A 7 -10.81 2.32 -4.24
C GLU A 7 -10.85 2.11 -2.72
N ASP A 8 -10.35 3.09 -1.96
CA ASP A 8 -10.15 3.04 -0.50
C ASP A 8 -9.16 2.00 0.04
N SER A 9 -8.50 1.22 -0.82
CA SER A 9 -7.44 0.29 -0.39
C SER A 9 -6.23 1.01 0.22
N ALA A 10 -6.04 2.30 -0.08
CA ALA A 10 -4.87 3.11 0.25
C ALA A 10 -3.60 2.78 -0.56
N TRP A 11 -3.68 1.87 -1.55
CA TRP A 11 -2.56 1.43 -2.37
C TRP A 11 -2.89 1.49 -3.87
N VAL A 12 -1.91 1.90 -4.67
CA VAL A 12 -1.97 1.95 -6.13
C VAL A 12 -0.88 1.06 -6.72
N CYS A 13 -1.06 0.61 -7.96
CA CYS A 13 -0.04 -0.12 -8.66
C CYS A 13 1.19 0.77 -8.91
N GLU A 14 2.39 0.32 -8.52
CA GLU A 14 3.61 1.11 -8.68
C GLU A 14 3.90 1.45 -10.15
N ALA A 15 3.67 0.50 -11.06
CA ALA A 15 3.84 0.70 -12.51
C ALA A 15 2.72 1.54 -13.16
N HIS A 16 1.54 1.59 -12.54
CA HIS A 16 0.34 2.27 -13.06
C HIS A 16 -0.34 3.03 -11.91
N PRO A 17 0.20 4.20 -11.51
CA PRO A 17 -0.22 4.88 -10.29
C PRO A 17 -1.68 5.34 -10.30
N ASP A 18 -2.34 5.33 -11.45
CA ASP A 18 -3.76 5.64 -11.66
C ASP A 18 -4.69 4.45 -11.39
N ARG A 19 -4.13 3.25 -11.18
CA ARG A 19 -4.90 2.03 -10.93
C ARG A 19 -4.73 1.51 -9.50
N PRO A 20 -5.78 0.92 -8.91
CA PRO A 20 -5.65 0.27 -7.61
C PRO A 20 -4.69 -0.92 -7.70
N TRP A 21 -3.94 -1.16 -6.63
CA TRP A 21 -3.04 -2.31 -6.54
C TRP A 21 -3.80 -3.62 -6.28
N GLU A 22 -4.84 -3.54 -5.46
CA GLU A 22 -5.66 -4.68 -5.03
C GLU A 22 -7.16 -4.38 -5.22
N GLY A 23 -7.99 -5.42 -5.16
CA GLY A 23 -9.45 -5.33 -5.33
C GLY A 23 -9.97 -5.73 -6.71
N PRO A 24 -11.29 -5.60 -6.96
CA PRO A 24 -11.94 -6.08 -8.18
C PRO A 24 -11.43 -5.43 -9.47
N ASN A 25 -10.98 -4.19 -9.39
CA ASN A 25 -10.45 -3.42 -10.53
C ASN A 25 -8.92 -3.26 -10.48
N ALA A 26 -8.23 -4.10 -9.69
CA ALA A 26 -6.78 -4.08 -9.55
C ALA A 26 -6.05 -4.13 -10.89
N CYS A 27 -4.89 -3.48 -10.96
CA CYS A 27 -4.05 -3.55 -12.14
C CYS A 27 -3.54 -4.99 -12.37
N PRO A 28 -3.81 -5.60 -13.54
CA PRO A 28 -3.46 -7.01 -13.78
C PRO A 28 -1.97 -7.23 -14.10
N CYS A 29 -1.13 -6.19 -14.03
CA CYS A 29 0.26 -6.25 -14.47
C CYS A 29 1.21 -7.01 -13.52
N GLY A 30 0.78 -7.28 -12.29
CA GLY A 30 1.58 -7.98 -11.28
C GLY A 30 2.71 -7.15 -10.65
N ALA A 31 2.76 -5.84 -10.91
CA ALA A 31 3.71 -4.95 -10.25
C ALA A 31 3.40 -4.78 -8.74
N PRO A 32 4.39 -4.36 -7.93
CA PRO A 32 4.19 -4.08 -6.51
C PRO A 32 3.20 -2.94 -6.24
N GLY A 33 2.76 -2.85 -4.99
CA GLY A 33 1.90 -1.78 -4.50
C GLY A 33 2.73 -0.61 -3.98
N ALA A 34 2.28 0.60 -4.29
CA ALA A 34 2.80 1.85 -3.74
C ALA A 34 1.71 2.59 -2.95
N PRO A 35 2.05 3.38 -1.92
CA PRO A 35 1.09 4.19 -1.20
C PRO A 35 0.33 5.13 -2.16
N CYS A 36 -0.99 5.21 -2.00
CA CYS A 36 -1.81 6.09 -2.82
C CYS A 36 -1.39 7.57 -2.62
N PRO A 37 -1.02 8.30 -3.68
CA PRO A 37 -0.56 9.68 -3.58
C PRO A 37 -1.69 10.67 -3.23
N ASP A 38 -2.96 10.24 -3.26
CA ASP A 38 -4.10 11.12 -2.98
C ASP A 38 -4.57 10.98 -1.52
N CYS A 39 -4.43 9.80 -0.91
CA CYS A 39 -5.00 9.52 0.42
C CYS A 39 -4.09 8.75 1.39
N ASN A 40 -2.92 8.29 0.94
CA ASN A 40 -1.94 7.55 1.74
C ASN A 40 -0.53 8.13 1.55
N VAL A 41 -0.44 9.47 1.50
CA VAL A 41 0.84 10.18 1.41
C VAL A 41 1.49 10.18 2.77
N THR A 42 2.72 9.68 2.86
CA THR A 42 3.53 9.77 4.07
C THR A 42 4.70 10.72 3.89
N LYS A 43 5.06 11.40 4.97
CA LYS A 43 6.30 12.19 5.04
C LYS A 43 7.48 11.28 5.37
N GLU A 44 8.69 11.79 5.20
CA GLU A 44 9.91 11.09 5.62
C GLU A 44 9.82 10.74 7.12
N GLY A 45 9.94 9.45 7.45
CA GLY A 45 9.79 8.92 8.81
C GLY A 45 8.36 8.48 9.20
N GLU A 46 7.36 8.71 8.36
CA GLU A 46 5.98 8.22 8.58
C GLU A 46 5.71 6.92 7.81
N VAL A 47 5.03 5.99 8.48
CA VAL A 47 4.67 4.68 7.91
C VAL A 47 3.33 4.80 7.17
N PRO A 48 3.22 4.34 5.92
CA PRO A 48 1.95 4.35 5.19
C PRO A 48 0.88 3.56 5.93
N ARG A 49 -0.39 3.88 5.67
CA ARG A 49 -1.49 3.01 6.07
C ARG A 49 -1.25 1.63 5.45
N MET A 50 -1.04 0.64 6.31
CA MET A 50 -0.88 -0.74 5.89
C MET A 50 -2.20 -1.33 5.37
N PRO A 51 -2.17 -2.26 4.41
CA PRO A 51 -3.37 -2.97 3.97
C PRO A 51 -4.06 -3.69 5.14
N GLU A 52 -5.38 -3.87 5.06
CA GLU A 52 -6.10 -4.63 6.08
C GLU A 52 -5.57 -6.07 6.18
N GLY A 53 -5.26 -6.52 7.39
CA GLY A 53 -4.69 -7.85 7.64
C GLY A 53 -3.17 -7.93 7.56
N PHE A 54 -2.47 -6.88 7.12
CA PHE A 54 -1.01 -6.83 7.18
C PHE A 54 -0.53 -6.69 8.62
N ARG A 55 0.16 -7.70 9.13
CA ARG A 55 0.82 -7.69 10.45
C ARG A 55 2.32 -7.75 10.26
N ILE A 56 3.02 -6.72 10.72
CA ILE A 56 4.48 -6.79 10.90
C ILE A 56 4.72 -7.46 12.25
N GLU A 57 5.08 -8.73 12.24
CA GLU A 57 5.68 -9.37 13.40
C GLU A 57 7.14 -8.92 13.47
N VAL A 58 7.39 -7.80 14.14
CA VAL A 58 8.75 -7.42 14.49
C VAL A 58 9.18 -8.37 15.62
N ASP A 59 9.96 -9.39 15.25
CA ASP A 59 10.61 -10.25 16.23
C ASP A 59 11.46 -9.37 17.17
N LYS A 60 11.15 -9.43 18.46
CA LYS A 60 11.81 -8.63 19.50
C LYS A 60 13.16 -9.23 19.92
N ASP A 61 13.49 -10.42 19.45
CA ASP A 61 14.74 -11.13 19.70
C ASP A 61 15.66 -10.89 18.49
N GLY A 62 16.23 -9.68 18.44
CA GLY A 62 17.04 -9.16 17.33
C GLY A 62 17.97 -10.18 16.64
N TRP A 63 18.18 -9.93 15.34
CA TRP A 63 19.05 -10.65 14.40
C TRP A 63 20.16 -11.45 15.08
N ARG A 64 19.96 -12.76 15.22
CA ARG A 64 21.01 -13.70 15.64
C ARG A 64 21.89 -13.98 14.43
N HIS A 65 23.06 -13.34 14.40
CA HIS A 65 24.18 -13.69 13.51
C HIS A 65 24.78 -15.04 13.90
#